data_AF-A0A417GFP9-F1
#
_entry.id   AF-A0A417GFP9-F1
#
_cell.length_a   1.000
_cell.length_b   1.000
_cell.length_c   1.000
_cell.angle_alpha   90.00
_cell.angle_beta   90.00
_cell.angle_gamma   90.00
#
_symmetry.space_group_name_H-M   'P 1'
#
loop_
_entity.id
_entity.type
_entity.pdbx_description
1 polymer ?
#
loop_
_entity_poly.entity_id
_entity_poly.type
_entity_poly.pdbx_seq_one_letter_code
_entity_poly.pdbx_strand_id
1 'polypeptide(L)'
;MTIVYDVLLEQYEHYKPVIGYCGEPKYICIFYDEDKKKALKEMQKYVKDNGFVTPDKKYTVADVVLREREATGKIISITPYYKLFNTVTDELIK
;
A
#
# COMPACT_ATOMS: atom_id res chain seq x y z
N MET A 1 -7.67 -21.41 -5.44
CA MET A 1 -7.44 -20.54 -4.27
C MET A 1 -7.51 -19.12 -4.77
N THR A 2 -8.49 -18.35 -4.32
CA THR A 2 -8.69 -16.97 -4.79
C THR A 2 -7.79 -16.03 -4.01
N ILE A 3 -6.96 -15.26 -4.72
CA ILE A 3 -6.09 -14.24 -4.17
C ILE A 3 -6.75 -12.88 -4.40
N VAL A 4 -6.77 -12.05 -3.36
CA VAL A 4 -7.22 -10.67 -3.43
C VAL A 4 -6.01 -9.75 -3.26
N TYR A 5 -5.94 -8.74 -4.12
CA TYR A 5 -4.92 -7.72 -4.12
C TYR A 5 -5.52 -6.43 -3.58
N ASP A 6 -5.15 -6.04 -2.36
CA ASP A 6 -5.59 -4.78 -1.77
C ASP A 6 -4.51 -3.71 -1.99
N VAL A 7 -4.92 -2.51 -2.41
CA VAL A 7 -4.08 -1.31 -2.40
C VAL A 7 -4.36 -0.56 -1.11
N LEU A 8 -3.34 -0.42 -0.29
CA LEU A 8 -3.45 0.12 1.06
C LEU A 8 -2.57 1.36 1.21
N LEU A 9 -3.07 2.34 1.97
CA LEU A 9 -2.26 3.43 2.50
C LEU A 9 -1.72 3.01 3.86
N GLU A 10 -0.41 2.93 4.01
CA GLU A 10 0.24 2.70 5.30
C GLU A 10 0.32 4.03 6.06
N GLN A 11 -0.34 4.12 7.20
CA GLN A 11 -0.27 5.32 8.03
C GLN A 11 1.05 5.37 8.81
N TYR A 12 1.57 6.58 9.03
CA TYR A 12 2.74 6.79 9.88
C TYR A 12 2.46 6.34 11.32
N GLU A 13 3.06 5.24 11.74
CA GLU A 13 3.25 4.88 13.15
C GLU A 13 4.74 4.60 13.46
N HIS A 14 5.68 5.23 12.75
CA HIS A 14 7.12 4.97 12.91
C HIS A 14 7.76 5.64 14.14
N TYR A 15 7.01 5.99 15.19
CA TYR A 15 7.67 6.24 16.47
C TYR A 15 8.07 4.89 17.06
N LYS A 16 9.31 4.46 16.79
CA LYS A 16 9.97 3.40 17.56
C LYS A 16 10.51 4.04 18.83
N PRO A 17 9.81 3.95 19.98
CA PRO A 17 10.36 4.48 21.22
C PRO A 17 11.68 3.79 21.52
N VAL A 18 12.64 4.53 22.10
CA VAL A 18 13.91 3.97 22.60
C VAL A 18 13.62 2.89 23.65
N ILE A 19 12.49 3.00 24.36
CA ILE A 19 11.98 2.02 25.32
C ILE A 19 10.45 1.96 25.18
N GLY A 20 9.88 0.82 24.80
CA GLY A 20 8.43 0.63 24.74
C GLY A 20 7.93 -0.19 23.55
N TYR A 21 6.61 -0.25 23.38
CA TYR A 21 5.93 -0.98 22.31
C TYR A 21 5.48 -0.01 21.22
N CYS A 22 5.83 -0.30 19.97
CA CYS A 22 5.25 0.36 18.79
C CYS A 22 4.04 -0.48 18.35
N GLY A 23 2.91 0.18 18.10
CA GLY A 23 1.68 -0.47 17.63
C GLY A 23 1.85 -1.13 16.26
N GLU A 24 0.87 -1.97 15.90
CA GLU A 24 0.79 -2.52 14.55
C GLU A 24 0.48 -1.42 13.53
N PRO A 25 1.09 -1.44 12.33
CA PRO A 25 0.81 -0.46 11.29
C PRO A 25 -0.70 -0.42 10.95
N LYS A 26 -1.24 0.79 10.84
CA LYS A 26 -2.62 1.00 10.43
C LYS A 26 -2.69 1.20 8.92
N TYR A 27 -3.61 0.48 8.29
CA TYR A 27 -3.82 0.53 6.84
C TYR A 27 -5.19 1.08 6.49
N ILE A 28 -5.26 1.90 5.45
CA ILE A 28 -6.52 2.32 4.82
C ILE A 28 -6.61 1.65 3.45
N CYS A 29 -7.61 0.79 3.26
CA CYS A 29 -7.85 0.19 1.95
C CYS A 29 -8.52 1.21 1.02
N ILE A 30 -7.90 1.47 -0.13
CA ILE A 30 -8.43 2.39 -1.14
C ILE A 30 -8.93 1.67 -2.38
N PHE A 31 -8.48 0.44 -2.62
CA PHE A 31 -8.91 -0.39 -3.74
C PHE A 31 -8.64 -1.87 -3.45
N TYR A 32 -9.46 -2.77 -3.99
CA TYR A 32 -9.16 -4.21 -4.01
C TYR A 32 -9.75 -4.87 -5.27
N ASP A 33 -9.06 -5.85 -5.82
CA ASP A 33 -9.53 -6.69 -6.93
C ASP A 33 -8.85 -8.06 -6.89
N GLU A 34 -9.41 -9.06 -7.56
CA GLU A 34 -8.78 -10.37 -7.75
C GLU A 34 -7.75 -10.35 -8.89
N ASP A 35 -7.79 -9.33 -9.76
CA ASP A 35 -6.81 -9.08 -10.81
C ASP A 35 -5.70 -8.13 -10.33
N LYS A 36 -4.49 -8.70 -10.14
CA LYS A 36 -3.27 -7.97 -9.78
C LYS A 36 -3.00 -6.77 -10.67
N LYS A 37 -3.27 -6.87 -11.98
CA LYS A 37 -2.98 -5.78 -12.94
C LYS A 37 -3.89 -4.59 -12.71
N LYS A 38 -5.15 -4.80 -12.33
CA LYS A 38 -6.05 -3.70 -11.97
C LYS A 38 -5.61 -3.04 -10.68
N ALA A 39 -5.26 -3.82 -9.66
CA ALA A 39 -4.75 -3.28 -8.41
C ALA A 39 -3.47 -2.44 -8.61
N LEU A 40 -2.51 -2.92 -9.41
CA LEU A 40 -1.31 -2.15 -9.76
C LEU A 40 -1.62 -0.85 -10.52
N LYS A 41 -2.59 -0.88 -11.45
CA LYS A 41 -3.02 0.33 -12.17
C LYS A 41 -3.65 1.36 -11.24
N GLU A 42 -4.54 0.94 -10.35
CA GLU A 42 -5.16 1.86 -9.39
C GLU A 42 -4.17 2.37 -8.34
N MET A 43 -3.20 1.54 -7.92
CA MET A 43 -2.08 1.95 -7.07
C MET A 43 -1.25 3.05 -7.73
N GLN A 44 -0.83 2.84 -8.98
CA GLN A 44 -0.05 3.82 -9.74
C GLN A 44 -0.84 5.12 -9.96
N LYS A 45 -2.11 5.00 -10.37
CA LYS A 45 -3.02 6.14 -10.56
C LYS A 45 -3.17 6.95 -9.27
N TYR A 46 -3.34 6.28 -8.14
CA TYR A 46 -3.43 6.94 -6.85
C TYR A 46 -2.18 7.79 -6.54
N VAL A 47 -0.99 7.22 -6.72
CA VAL A 47 0.28 7.91 -6.47
C VAL A 47 0.49 9.08 -7.44
N LYS A 48 0.05 8.97 -8.70
CA LYS A 48 0.09 10.10 -9.65
C LYS A 48 -0.83 11.24 -9.24
N ASP A 49 -2.05 10.94 -8.81
CA ASP A 49 -3.07 11.94 -8.51
C ASP A 49 -2.86 12.61 -7.14
N ASN A 50 -2.35 11.85 -6.16
CA ASN A 50 -2.28 12.27 -4.76
C ASN A 50 -0.85 12.30 -4.21
N GLY A 51 0.06 11.47 -4.73
CA GLY A 51 1.32 11.17 -4.07
C GLY A 51 1.11 10.33 -2.80
N PHE A 52 2.00 10.52 -1.82
CA PHE A 52 1.97 9.80 -0.54
C PHE A 52 1.22 10.59 0.54
N VAL A 53 -0.02 10.98 0.23
CA VAL A 53 -0.95 11.64 1.16
C VAL A 53 -2.31 10.96 1.12
N THR A 54 -3.18 11.22 2.09
CA THR A 54 -4.57 10.73 2.11
C THR A 54 -5.42 11.36 1.00
N PRO A 55 -6.55 10.75 0.59
CA PRO A 55 -7.39 11.27 -0.48
C PRO A 55 -7.92 12.70 -0.23
N ASP A 56 -8.11 13.07 1.04
CA ASP A 56 -8.52 14.41 1.45
C ASP A 56 -7.35 15.40 1.60
N LYS A 57 -6.13 14.96 1.33
CA LYS A 57 -4.86 15.71 1.39
C LYS A 57 -4.54 16.30 2.78
N LYS A 58 -5.14 15.76 3.85
CA LYS A 58 -4.91 16.26 5.22
C LYS A 58 -3.70 15.64 5.90
N TYR A 59 -3.36 14.39 5.55
CA TYR A 59 -2.29 13.66 6.21
C TYR A 59 -1.35 13.02 5.19
N THR A 60 -0.06 13.02 5.49
CA THR A 60 0.93 12.21 4.78
C THR A 60 0.80 10.77 5.21
N VAL A 61 0.98 9.85 4.26
CA VAL A 61 1.05 8.41 4.53
C VAL A 61 2.50 7.95 4.45
N ALA A 62 2.86 6.91 5.17
CA ALA A 62 4.22 6.36 5.18
C ALA A 62 4.56 5.73 3.83
N ASP A 63 3.62 4.97 3.26
CA ASP A 63 3.76 4.35 1.94
C ASP A 63 2.39 4.00 1.34
N VAL A 64 2.37 3.70 0.05
CA VAL A 64 1.28 2.99 -0.62
C VAL A 64 1.77 1.56 -0.85
N VAL A 65 1.05 0.57 -0.33
CA VAL A 65 1.48 -0.83 -0.34
C VAL A 65 0.46 -1.72 -1.04
N LEU A 66 0.94 -2.75 -1.74
CA LEU A 66 0.11 -3.80 -2.31
C LEU A 66 0.11 -5.00 -1.37
N ARG A 67 -1.06 -5.36 -0.84
CA ARG A 67 -1.24 -6.55 -0.02
C ARG A 67 -1.82 -7.68 -0.84
N GLU A 68 -1.16 -8.83 -0.82
CA GLU A 68 -1.69 -10.09 -1.34
C GLU A 68 -2.26 -10.88 -0.17
N ARG A 69 -3.51 -11.33 -0.28
CA ARG A 69 -4.14 -12.20 0.73
C ARG A 69 -5.03 -13.24 0.09
N GLU A 70 -5.24 -14.33 0.81
CA GLU A 70 -6.30 -15.28 0.49
C GLU A 70 -7.68 -14.63 0.74
N ALA A 71 -8.72 -15.12 0.06
CA ALA A 71 -10.11 -14.74 0.35
C ALA A 71 -10.52 -14.98 1.83
N THR A 72 -9.84 -15.89 2.51
CA THR A 72 -9.98 -16.16 3.96
C THR A 72 -9.47 -15.02 4.85
N GLY A 73 -8.76 -14.04 4.29
CA GLY A 73 -8.14 -12.94 5.01
C GLY A 73 -6.68 -13.20 5.39
N LYS A 74 -6.17 -14.42 5.19
CA LYS A 74 -4.76 -14.75 5.47
C LYS A 74 -3.82 -13.96 4.55
N ILE A 75 -2.97 -13.15 5.16
CA ILE A 75 -1.98 -12.31 4.46
C ILE A 75 -0.87 -13.20 3.90
N ILE A 76 -0.56 -13.02 2.61
CA ILE A 76 0.53 -13.70 1.90
C ILE A 76 1.75 -12.78 1.85
N SER A 77 1.55 -11.51 1.46
CA SER A 77 2.63 -10.52 1.37
C SER A 77 2.09 -9.10 1.44
N ILE A 78 2.97 -8.17 1.80
CA ILE A 78 2.75 -6.72 1.68
C ILE A 78 3.99 -6.17 0.98
N THR A 79 3.79 -5.52 -0.17
CA THR A 79 4.88 -5.02 -1.01
C THR A 79 4.80 -3.50 -1.12
N PRO A 80 5.85 -2.76 -0.72
CA PRO A 80 5.90 -1.30 -0.81
C PRO A 80 6.02 -0.79 -2.25
N TYR A 81 5.61 0.47 -2.48
CA TYR A 81 5.57 1.07 -3.82
C TYR A 81 6.91 0.99 -4.55
N TYR A 82 7.99 1.35 -3.86
CA TYR A 82 9.35 1.41 -4.44
C TYR A 82 9.91 0.05 -4.89
N LYS A 83 9.32 -1.06 -4.43
CA LYS A 83 9.68 -2.41 -4.91
C LYS A 83 8.90 -2.82 -6.15
N LEU A 84 7.80 -2.13 -6.47
CA LEU A 84 6.93 -2.41 -7.61
C LEU A 84 7.13 -1.42 -8.76
N PHE A 85 7.44 -0.17 -8.43
CA PHE A 85 7.55 0.93 -9.38
C PHE A 85 8.86 1.68 -9.22
N ASN A 86 9.40 2.15 -10.34
CA ASN A 86 10.51 3.08 -10.37
C ASN A 86 10.04 4.42 -9.79
N THR A 87 10.66 4.87 -8.71
CA THR A 87 10.22 6.09 -7.99
C THR A 87 10.50 7.40 -8.74
N VAL A 88 11.23 7.35 -9.85
CA VAL A 88 11.53 8.51 -10.71
C VAL A 88 10.62 8.54 -11.93
N THR A 89 10.44 7.40 -12.61
CA THR A 89 9.64 7.33 -13.85
C THR A 89 8.21 6.87 -13.62
N ASP A 90 7.91 6.38 -12.42
CA ASP A 90 6.63 5.78 -12.03
C ASP A 90 6.27 4.51 -12.83
N GLU A 91 7.23 3.94 -13.56
CA GLU A 91 7.01 2.73 -14.36
C GLU A 91 7.16 1.47 -13.52
N LEU A 92 6.36 0.43 -13.83
CA LEU A 92 6.48 -0.87 -13.18
C LEU A 92 7.89 -1.43 -13.41
N ILE A 93 8.54 -1.88 -12.34
CA ILE A 93 9.85 -2.53 -12.41
C ILE A 93 9.65 -3.91 -13.06
N LYS A 94 10.48 -4.24 -14.06
CA LYS A 94 10.44 -5.52 -14.78
C LYS A 94 11.00 -6.67 -13.95
#